data_AF-A0A537E8D2-F1
#
_entry.id   AF-A0A537E8D2-F1
#
_cell.length_a   1.000
_cell.length_b   1.000
_cell.length_c   1.000
_cell.angle_alpha   90.00
_cell.angle_beta   90.00
_cell.angle_gamma   90.00
#
_symmetry.space_group_name_H-M   'P 1'
#
loop_
_entity.id
_entity.type
_entity.pdbx_description
1 polymer ?
#
loop_
_entity_poly.entity_id
_entity_poly.type
_entity_poly.pdbx_seq_one_letter_code
_entity_poly.pdbx_strand_id
1 'polypeptide(L)'
;MKRNTIETVMAFLGLGMVYYSGRINQCLAAPGQPTPDCHFTPAGTTVFVVGLIVGIIGIAPWKIYARNYVCQLCGTEFGGGREGKLSRSSHFQSSHPGFYKWDVSWNRWSSIFAMFSFVYIIGVGVLVGILPSLDAFSNWWLLGFVLVGVVLVLDLADLHFVTKMFRNKWLLLHPEGRNLESLLVEQEQLSAGVAAWREFTREKEEYFGGLMTGGLKKKGNFGGGYGVYFTSQRIMGVRTSRWFVVILVLAALAAIGGVSAIGILVGVSPAYAYFIALPIILVIIAWGQRRLRFGDPVSIDELERKRDFEIRREDISQIDLKTPGTIRRGHLIVRPKAGRSLTVMITQEAGVFERLRGLVSGFCFVPPPAWIKGRPLTTNFPKLDYTYAGKVDNAQTESDKAQGVLDERHVEQRDFEWCPHCATMVSRGTLVCPNCGKTVSN
;
A
#
# COMPACT_ATOMS: atom_id res chain seq x y z
N MET A 1 8.48 -10.82 4.88
CA MET A 1 7.65 -12.05 4.84
C MET A 1 6.15 -11.76 4.61
N LYS A 2 5.68 -11.67 3.36
CA LYS A 2 4.26 -11.35 3.01
C LYS A 2 3.54 -12.44 2.19
N ARG A 3 4.16 -13.60 1.93
CA ARG A 3 3.70 -14.58 0.91
C ARG A 3 2.64 -15.59 1.39
N ASN A 4 2.60 -15.92 2.68
CA ASN A 4 1.94 -17.17 3.09
C ASN A 4 0.41 -17.12 3.25
N THR A 5 -0.26 -15.97 3.32
CA THR A 5 -1.73 -15.96 3.53
C THR A 5 -2.48 -16.41 2.28
N ILE A 6 -1.98 -16.04 1.10
CA ILE A 6 -2.55 -16.47 -0.18
C ILE A 6 -2.27 -17.95 -0.40
N GLU A 7 -1.06 -18.42 -0.08
CA GLU A 7 -0.69 -19.84 -0.20
C GLU A 7 -1.56 -20.73 0.71
N THR A 8 -1.88 -20.30 1.94
CA THR A 8 -2.76 -21.05 2.84
C THR A 8 -4.21 -21.05 2.35
N VAL A 9 -4.76 -19.92 1.89
CA VAL A 9 -6.12 -19.87 1.32
C VAL A 9 -6.23 -20.74 0.06
N MET A 10 -5.20 -20.71 -0.81
CA MET A 10 -5.11 -21.56 -1.99
C MET A 10 -4.96 -23.04 -1.64
N ALA A 11 -4.23 -23.39 -0.58
CA ALA A 11 -4.10 -24.77 -0.12
C ALA A 11 -5.44 -25.34 0.38
N PHE A 12 -6.22 -24.56 1.15
CA PHE A 12 -7.54 -24.99 1.62
C PHE A 12 -8.59 -25.02 0.50
N LEU A 13 -8.56 -24.07 -0.45
CA LEU A 13 -9.37 -24.14 -1.67
C LEU A 13 -9.01 -25.38 -2.51
N GLY A 14 -7.72 -25.68 -2.64
CA GLY A 14 -7.22 -26.87 -3.32
C GLY A 14 -7.68 -28.16 -2.65
N LEU A 15 -7.58 -28.25 -1.31
CA LEU A 15 -8.05 -29.42 -0.55
C LEU A 15 -9.57 -29.59 -0.64
N GLY A 16 -10.29 -28.47 -0.69
CA GLY A 16 -11.71 -28.38 -1.01
C GLY A 16 -12.06 -28.96 -2.36
N MET A 17 -11.38 -28.49 -3.40
CA MET A 17 -11.58 -29.00 -4.76
C MET A 17 -11.18 -30.46 -4.89
N VAL A 18 -10.12 -30.93 -4.22
CA VAL A 18 -9.73 -32.36 -4.22
C VAL A 18 -10.82 -33.22 -3.57
N TYR A 19 -11.34 -32.80 -2.41
CA TYR A 19 -12.44 -33.50 -1.74
C TYR A 19 -13.72 -33.49 -2.58
N TYR A 20 -14.02 -32.37 -3.25
CA TYR A 20 -15.17 -32.25 -4.15
C TYR A 20 -15.01 -33.10 -5.42
N SER A 21 -13.81 -33.14 -6.00
CA SER A 21 -13.50 -33.93 -7.20
C SER A 21 -13.58 -35.44 -6.94
N GLY A 22 -13.19 -35.89 -5.74
CA GLY A 22 -13.29 -37.29 -5.32
C GLY A 22 -14.74 -37.80 -5.27
N ARG A 23 -15.72 -36.94 -4.95
CA ARG A 23 -17.14 -37.32 -4.94
C ARG A 23 -17.82 -37.24 -6.30
N ILE A 24 -17.44 -36.30 -7.17
CA ILE A 24 -17.97 -36.25 -8.55
C ILE A 24 -17.60 -37.53 -9.31
N ASN A 25 -16.40 -38.06 -9.08
CA ASN A 25 -15.95 -39.32 -9.70
C ASN A 25 -16.76 -40.55 -9.26
N GLN A 26 -17.47 -40.51 -8.13
CA GLN A 26 -18.29 -41.64 -7.67
C GLN A 26 -19.66 -41.72 -8.38
N CYS A 27 -20.09 -40.66 -9.09
CA CYS A 27 -21.29 -40.68 -9.93
C CYS A 27 -21.00 -40.93 -11.42
N LEU A 28 -19.72 -41.00 -11.82
CA LEU A 28 -19.30 -41.49 -13.13
C LEU A 28 -19.22 -43.03 -13.08
N ALA A 29 -20.38 -43.68 -12.97
CA ALA A 29 -20.45 -45.14 -13.11
C ALA A 29 -20.13 -45.57 -14.54
N ALA A 30 -19.62 -46.79 -14.67
CA ALA A 30 -19.21 -47.41 -15.93
C ALA A 30 -20.34 -47.41 -16.99
N PRO A 31 -20.00 -47.29 -18.28
CA PRO A 31 -20.98 -47.27 -19.36
C PRO A 31 -21.83 -48.55 -19.34
N GLY A 32 -23.14 -48.41 -19.09
CA GLY A 32 -24.12 -49.49 -19.20
C GLY A 32 -24.96 -49.80 -17.95
N GLN A 33 -24.70 -49.18 -16.79
CA GLN A 33 -25.60 -49.31 -15.63
C GLN A 33 -26.60 -48.14 -15.56
N PRO A 34 -27.88 -48.40 -15.25
CA PRO A 34 -28.85 -47.33 -14.97
C PRO A 34 -28.34 -46.53 -13.78
N THR A 35 -28.16 -45.22 -13.97
CA THR A 35 -27.64 -44.32 -12.94
C THR A 35 -28.54 -44.40 -11.72
N PRO A 36 -28.07 -44.91 -10.56
CA PRO A 36 -28.81 -44.69 -9.32
C PRO A 36 -28.91 -43.18 -9.10
N ASP A 37 -30.08 -42.69 -8.69
CA ASP A 37 -30.38 -41.28 -8.49
C ASP A 37 -29.27 -40.61 -7.64
N CYS A 38 -28.31 -39.99 -8.32
CA CYS A 38 -27.20 -39.26 -7.72
C CYS A 38 -27.73 -37.92 -7.21
N HIS A 39 -28.51 -37.98 -6.13
CA HIS A 39 -28.89 -36.78 -5.39
C HIS A 39 -27.64 -36.21 -4.74
N PHE A 40 -27.29 -34.97 -5.08
CA PHE A 40 -26.28 -34.18 -4.39
C PHE A 40 -26.64 -34.14 -2.90
N THR A 41 -26.00 -34.97 -2.07
CA THR A 41 -26.29 -34.94 -0.62
C THR A 41 -25.76 -33.61 -0.06
N PRO A 42 -26.61 -32.77 0.57
CA PRO A 42 -26.23 -31.45 1.11
C PRO A 42 -25.05 -31.48 2.08
N ALA A 43 -24.78 -32.64 2.69
CA ALA A 43 -23.71 -32.83 3.67
C ALA A 43 -22.30 -32.52 3.12
N GLY A 44 -22.03 -32.75 1.83
CA GLY A 44 -20.71 -32.51 1.24
C GLY A 44 -20.34 -31.03 1.15
N THR A 45 -21.32 -30.18 0.78
CA THR A 45 -21.15 -28.73 0.70
C THR A 45 -21.12 -28.08 2.07
N THR A 46 -21.89 -28.57 3.05
CA THR A 46 -21.85 -28.04 4.42
C THR A 46 -20.50 -28.30 5.09
N VAL A 47 -19.94 -29.50 4.97
CA VAL A 47 -18.62 -29.82 5.56
C VAL A 47 -17.51 -28.97 4.94
N PHE A 48 -17.57 -28.70 3.63
CA PHE A 48 -16.60 -27.83 2.96
C PHE A 48 -16.70 -26.37 3.44
N VAL A 49 -17.91 -25.82 3.52
CA VAL A 49 -18.14 -24.44 3.98
C VAL A 49 -17.77 -24.28 5.45
N VAL A 50 -18.13 -25.22 6.32
CA VAL A 50 -17.75 -25.21 7.73
C VAL A 50 -16.24 -25.32 7.88
N GLY A 51 -15.57 -26.22 7.14
CA GLY A 51 -14.11 -26.35 7.16
C GLY A 51 -13.40 -25.06 6.70
N LEU A 52 -13.91 -24.40 5.66
CA LEU A 52 -13.36 -23.15 5.14
C LEU A 52 -13.59 -21.98 6.11
N ILE A 53 -14.77 -21.89 6.74
CA ILE A 53 -15.07 -20.89 7.76
C ILE A 53 -14.22 -21.10 9.02
N VAL A 54 -14.10 -22.35 9.50
CA VAL A 54 -13.25 -22.68 10.66
C VAL A 54 -11.77 -22.44 10.35
N GLY A 55 -11.32 -22.71 9.12
CA GLY A 55 -9.96 -22.40 8.68
C GLY A 55 -9.68 -20.89 8.64
N ILE A 56 -10.61 -20.09 8.10
CA ILE A 56 -10.49 -18.62 8.06
C ILE A 56 -10.55 -18.02 9.46
N ILE A 57 -11.52 -18.44 10.29
CA ILE A 57 -11.73 -17.91 11.64
C ILE A 57 -10.66 -18.39 12.62
N GLY A 58 -10.15 -19.62 12.48
CA GLY A 58 -9.13 -20.18 13.37
C GLY A 58 -7.72 -19.67 13.09
N ILE A 59 -7.34 -19.50 11.82
CA ILE A 59 -5.96 -19.17 11.42
C ILE A 59 -5.74 -17.64 11.35
N ALA A 60 -6.76 -16.85 11.01
CA ALA A 60 -6.61 -15.39 10.92
C ALA A 60 -6.24 -14.71 12.25
N PRO A 61 -6.83 -15.07 13.42
CA PRO A 61 -6.46 -14.47 14.69
C PRO A 61 -5.02 -14.81 15.09
N TRP A 62 -4.59 -16.06 14.89
CA TRP A 62 -3.29 -16.52 15.38
C TRP A 62 -2.11 -15.77 14.74
N LYS A 63 -2.21 -15.39 13.45
CA LYS A 63 -1.22 -14.51 12.78
C LYS A 63 -1.33 -13.03 13.15
N ILE A 64 -2.48 -12.56 13.65
CA ILE A 64 -2.65 -11.19 14.15
C ILE A 64 -1.99 -11.03 15.53
N TYR A 65 -1.90 -12.10 16.33
CA TYR A 65 -1.28 -12.06 17.66
C TYR A 65 0.25 -12.04 17.66
N ALA A 66 0.91 -12.43 16.56
CA ALA A 66 2.37 -12.53 16.47
C ALA A 66 3.08 -11.29 15.88
N ARG A 67 2.36 -10.21 15.56
CA ARG A 67 2.96 -8.98 15.02
C ARG A 67 3.08 -7.90 16.09
N ASN A 68 4.16 -7.12 16.03
CA ASN A 68 4.25 -5.84 16.73
C ASN A 68 3.04 -4.99 16.35
N TYR A 69 2.33 -4.50 17.36
CA TYR A 69 1.19 -3.64 17.13
C TYR A 69 1.70 -2.23 16.88
N VAL A 70 1.27 -1.59 15.80
CA VAL A 70 1.62 -0.18 15.53
C VAL A 70 0.36 0.66 15.69
N CYS A 71 0.45 1.75 16.46
CA CYS A 71 -0.61 2.74 16.55
C CYS A 71 -0.85 3.33 15.16
N GLN A 72 -2.04 3.13 14.60
CA GLN A 72 -2.34 3.57 13.23
C GLN A 72 -2.46 5.10 13.10
N LEU A 73 -2.58 5.81 14.22
CA LEU A 73 -2.76 7.26 14.26
C LEU A 73 -1.42 7.99 14.35
N CYS A 74 -0.58 7.63 15.32
CA CYS A 74 0.71 8.30 15.55
C CYS A 74 1.95 7.46 15.21
N GLY A 75 1.78 6.17 14.91
CA GLY A 75 2.89 5.30 14.46
C GLY A 75 3.72 4.67 15.58
N THR A 76 3.37 4.86 16.86
CA THR A 76 4.08 4.21 17.97
C THR A 76 3.99 2.71 17.87
N GLU A 77 5.12 2.02 18.01
CA GLU A 77 5.18 0.56 17.98
C GLU A 77 5.06 -0.01 19.39
N PHE A 78 4.35 -1.12 19.52
CA PHE A 78 4.22 -1.93 20.71
C PHE A 78 4.68 -3.35 20.38
N GLY A 79 5.23 -4.05 21.37
CA GLY A 79 5.62 -5.46 21.20
C GLY A 79 4.46 -6.35 20.72
N GLY A 80 4.76 -7.56 20.29
CA GLY A 80 3.73 -8.57 20.01
C GLY A 80 3.05 -9.10 21.29
N GLY A 81 2.05 -9.96 21.12
CA GLY A 81 1.45 -10.69 22.24
C GLY A 81 0.50 -9.88 23.14
N ARG A 82 0.22 -10.41 24.33
CA ARG A 82 -0.80 -9.88 25.26
C ARG A 82 -0.40 -8.53 25.86
N GLU A 83 0.88 -8.37 26.19
CA GLU A 83 1.43 -7.12 26.74
C GLU A 83 1.36 -5.99 25.72
N GLY A 84 1.78 -6.25 24.48
CA GLY A 84 1.66 -5.30 23.38
C GLY A 84 0.22 -4.85 23.10
N LYS A 85 -0.75 -5.77 23.22
CA LYS A 85 -2.17 -5.45 23.10
C LYS A 85 -2.65 -4.51 24.22
N LEU A 86 -2.22 -4.76 25.47
CA LEU A 86 -2.52 -3.92 26.62
C LEU A 86 -1.89 -2.52 26.50
N SER A 87 -0.61 -2.46 26.12
CA SER A 87 0.09 -1.19 25.87
C SER A 87 -0.58 -0.40 24.75
N ARG A 88 -0.99 -1.06 23.67
CA ARG A 88 -1.75 -0.42 22.58
C ARG A 88 -3.10 0.13 23.06
N SER A 89 -3.86 -0.65 23.83
CA SER A 89 -5.15 -0.17 24.33
C SER A 89 -4.99 0.99 25.31
N SER A 90 -3.99 0.93 26.20
CA SER A 90 -3.67 2.01 27.13
C SER A 90 -3.29 3.28 26.37
N HIS A 91 -2.42 3.15 25.35
CA HIS A 91 -2.06 4.26 24.48
C HIS A 91 -3.24 4.85 23.71
N PHE A 92 -4.14 4.01 23.17
CA PHE A 92 -5.35 4.52 22.53
C PHE A 92 -6.26 5.25 23.51
N GLN A 93 -6.38 4.74 24.74
CA GLN A 93 -7.19 5.39 25.77
C GLN A 93 -6.59 6.74 26.19
N SER A 94 -5.28 6.85 26.33
CA SER A 94 -4.61 8.09 26.76
C SER A 94 -4.42 9.10 25.63
N SER A 95 -3.91 8.66 24.49
CA SER A 95 -3.48 9.54 23.39
C SER A 95 -4.56 9.75 22.32
N HIS A 96 -5.51 8.81 22.21
CA HIS A 96 -6.52 8.82 21.15
C HIS A 96 -7.93 8.38 21.62
N PRO A 97 -8.50 9.01 22.68
CA PRO A 97 -9.70 8.50 23.36
C PRO A 97 -10.93 8.38 22.45
N GLY A 98 -11.06 9.25 21.45
CA GLY A 98 -12.13 9.16 20.44
C GLY A 98 -12.04 7.92 19.56
N PHE A 99 -10.82 7.54 19.16
CA PHE A 99 -10.58 6.32 18.40
C PHE A 99 -10.77 5.07 19.26
N TYR A 100 -10.34 5.11 20.52
CA TYR A 100 -10.52 4.01 21.47
C TYR A 100 -12.01 3.65 21.65
N LYS A 101 -12.87 4.65 21.89
CA LYS A 101 -14.33 4.41 22.03
C LYS A 101 -14.93 3.77 20.78
N TRP A 102 -14.52 4.24 19.60
CA TRP A 102 -14.98 3.68 18.33
C TRP A 102 -14.48 2.24 18.13
N ASP A 103 -13.18 1.97 18.35
CA ASP A 103 -12.56 0.65 18.20
C ASP A 103 -13.24 -0.39 19.12
N VAL A 104 -13.51 -0.01 20.38
CA VAL A 104 -14.24 -0.86 21.33
C VAL A 104 -15.68 -1.13 20.88
N SER A 105 -16.40 -0.10 20.45
CA SER A 105 -17.78 -0.24 19.95
C SER A 105 -17.83 -1.14 18.71
N TRP A 106 -16.94 -0.90 17.75
CA TRP A 106 -16.84 -1.68 16.52
C TRP A 106 -16.52 -3.14 16.80
N ASN A 107 -15.55 -3.42 17.66
CA ASN A 107 -15.14 -4.78 17.97
C ASN A 107 -16.25 -5.57 18.69
N ARG A 108 -17.11 -4.87 19.45
CA ARG A 108 -18.32 -5.45 20.04
C ARG A 108 -19.36 -5.79 18.97
N TRP A 109 -19.63 -4.89 18.04
CA TRP A 109 -20.57 -5.11 16.93
C TRP A 109 -20.13 -6.25 16.00
N SER A 110 -18.84 -6.28 15.62
CA SER A 110 -18.31 -7.34 14.76
C SER A 110 -18.36 -8.71 15.44
N SER A 111 -18.11 -8.77 16.76
CA SER A 111 -18.24 -10.02 17.54
C SER A 111 -19.70 -10.51 17.61
N ILE A 112 -20.64 -9.59 17.83
CA ILE A 112 -22.08 -9.90 17.81
C ILE A 112 -22.48 -10.41 16.42
N PHE A 113 -22.09 -9.71 15.36
CA PHE A 113 -22.38 -10.09 13.98
C PHE A 113 -21.78 -11.46 13.62
N ALA A 114 -20.54 -11.73 14.01
CA ALA A 114 -19.89 -13.01 13.79
C ALA A 114 -20.62 -14.15 14.51
N MET A 115 -21.06 -13.91 15.76
CA MET A 115 -21.86 -14.88 16.51
C MET A 115 -23.19 -15.17 15.82
N PHE A 116 -23.95 -14.14 15.44
CA PHE A 116 -25.21 -14.32 14.72
C PHE A 116 -25.03 -15.01 13.38
N SER A 117 -23.98 -14.68 12.63
CA SER A 117 -23.63 -15.35 11.37
C SER A 117 -23.33 -16.82 11.60
N PHE A 118 -22.59 -17.17 12.65
CA PHE A 118 -22.29 -18.56 12.99
C PHE A 118 -23.54 -19.34 13.38
N VAL A 119 -24.39 -18.77 14.25
CA VAL A 119 -25.66 -19.38 14.63
C VAL A 119 -26.58 -19.54 13.42
N TYR A 120 -26.63 -18.56 12.52
CA TYR A 120 -27.42 -18.64 11.29
C TYR A 120 -26.91 -19.73 10.34
N ILE A 121 -25.60 -19.75 10.06
CA ILE A 121 -24.98 -20.70 9.13
C ILE A 121 -25.15 -22.13 9.64
N ILE A 122 -24.87 -22.38 10.92
CA ILE A 122 -24.99 -23.73 11.49
C ILE A 122 -26.44 -24.09 11.74
N GLY A 123 -27.20 -23.22 12.41
CA GLY A 123 -28.59 -23.49 12.79
C GLY A 123 -29.47 -23.74 11.57
N VAL A 124 -29.41 -22.88 10.56
CA VAL A 124 -30.23 -23.03 9.35
C VAL A 124 -29.65 -24.09 8.41
N GLY A 125 -28.32 -24.20 8.31
CA GLY A 125 -27.68 -25.23 7.48
C GLY A 125 -28.00 -26.65 7.96
N VAL A 126 -27.99 -26.88 9.27
CA VAL A 126 -28.38 -28.17 9.86
C VAL A 126 -29.88 -28.44 9.69
N LEU A 127 -30.73 -27.42 9.87
CA LEU A 127 -32.18 -27.58 9.73
C LEU A 127 -32.59 -27.95 8.29
N VAL A 128 -31.98 -27.31 7.29
CA VAL A 128 -32.21 -27.62 5.86
C VAL A 128 -31.72 -29.03 5.52
N GLY A 129 -30.64 -29.51 6.14
CA GLY A 129 -30.13 -30.86 5.92
C GLY A 129 -31.01 -31.98 6.47
N ILE A 130 -31.85 -31.70 7.47
CA ILE A 130 -32.70 -32.70 8.15
C ILE A 130 -34.08 -32.84 7.48
N LEU A 131 -34.55 -31.81 6.77
CA LEU A 131 -35.90 -31.76 6.20
C LEU A 131 -35.87 -31.76 4.66
N PRO A 132 -35.96 -32.94 4.01
CA PRO A 132 -35.86 -33.07 2.55
C PRO A 132 -37.02 -32.41 1.77
N SER A 133 -38.10 -31.99 2.42
CA SER A 133 -39.23 -31.29 1.80
C SER A 133 -39.01 -29.78 1.62
N LEU A 134 -37.86 -29.25 2.03
CA LEU A 134 -37.56 -27.82 2.08
C LEU A 134 -36.65 -27.32 0.94
N ASP A 135 -36.83 -27.82 -0.28
CA ASP A 135 -36.10 -27.32 -1.46
C ASP A 135 -36.29 -25.82 -1.68
N ALA A 136 -37.48 -25.28 -1.37
CA ALA A 136 -37.72 -23.85 -1.36
C ALA A 136 -36.80 -23.09 -0.37
N PHE A 137 -36.47 -23.72 0.76
CA PHE A 137 -35.70 -23.13 1.85
C PHE A 137 -34.19 -23.14 1.58
N SER A 138 -33.69 -24.05 0.74
CA SER A 138 -32.31 -24.06 0.24
C SER A 138 -31.97 -22.76 -0.51
N ASN A 139 -32.88 -22.29 -1.36
CA ASN A 139 -32.73 -21.01 -2.06
C ASN A 139 -32.71 -19.83 -1.08
N TRP A 140 -33.58 -19.83 -0.06
CA TRP A 140 -33.59 -18.80 0.98
C TRP A 140 -32.32 -18.81 1.83
N TRP A 141 -31.77 -19.98 2.14
CA TRP A 141 -30.51 -20.12 2.87
C TRP A 141 -29.32 -19.59 2.08
N LEU A 142 -29.24 -19.92 0.78
CA LEU A 142 -28.21 -19.38 -0.11
C LEU A 142 -28.30 -17.85 -0.18
N LEU A 143 -29.52 -17.31 -0.30
CA LEU A 143 -29.77 -15.86 -0.34
C LEU A 143 -29.34 -15.19 0.98
N GLY A 144 -29.64 -15.80 2.13
CA GLY A 144 -29.17 -15.36 3.43
C GLY A 144 -27.65 -15.43 3.58
N PHE A 145 -27.01 -16.49 3.07
CA PHE A 145 -25.55 -16.61 3.08
C PHE A 145 -24.88 -15.54 2.22
N VAL A 146 -25.40 -15.30 1.01
CA VAL A 146 -24.93 -14.22 0.14
C VAL A 146 -25.13 -12.87 0.80
N LEU A 147 -26.27 -12.63 1.46
CA LEU A 147 -26.53 -11.40 2.20
C LEU A 147 -25.52 -11.20 3.34
N VAL A 148 -25.24 -12.23 4.14
CA VAL A 148 -24.22 -12.19 5.19
C VAL A 148 -22.83 -11.91 4.61
N GLY A 149 -22.48 -12.56 3.49
CA GLY A 149 -21.22 -12.34 2.79
C GLY A 149 -21.08 -10.91 2.27
N VAL A 150 -22.13 -10.36 1.67
CA VAL A 150 -22.18 -8.96 1.22
C VAL A 150 -22.05 -8.01 2.40
N VAL A 151 -22.78 -8.25 3.49
CA VAL A 151 -22.67 -7.43 4.71
C VAL A 151 -21.24 -7.48 5.25
N LEU A 152 -20.59 -8.63 5.35
CA LEU A 152 -19.18 -8.73 5.79
C LEU A 152 -18.22 -7.96 4.89
N VAL A 153 -18.40 -8.05 3.56
CA VAL A 153 -17.58 -7.30 2.60
C VAL A 153 -17.80 -5.80 2.75
N LEU A 154 -19.05 -5.36 2.93
CA LEU A 154 -19.39 -3.96 3.17
C LEU A 154 -18.85 -3.49 4.52
N ASP A 155 -18.89 -4.32 5.56
CA ASP A 155 -18.40 -4.01 6.91
C ASP A 155 -16.86 -3.88 6.92
N LEU A 156 -16.16 -4.74 6.17
CA LEU A 156 -14.71 -4.63 5.95
C LEU A 156 -14.35 -3.39 5.10
N ALA A 157 -15.16 -3.09 4.09
CA ALA A 157 -14.98 -1.89 3.27
C ALA A 157 -15.25 -0.61 4.08
N ASP A 158 -16.27 -0.62 4.93
CA ASP A 158 -16.60 0.49 5.82
C ASP A 158 -15.54 0.63 6.92
N LEU A 159 -15.07 -0.45 7.53
CA LEU A 159 -13.91 -0.41 8.43
C LEU A 159 -12.70 0.24 7.75
N HIS A 160 -12.39 -0.15 6.51
CA HIS A 160 -11.30 0.46 5.75
C HIS A 160 -11.56 1.95 5.44
N PHE A 161 -12.79 2.30 5.10
CA PHE A 161 -13.17 3.66 4.75
C PHE A 161 -13.23 4.56 5.98
N VAL A 162 -13.82 4.12 7.08
CA VAL A 162 -13.92 4.80 8.38
C VAL A 162 -12.54 4.96 9.01
N THR A 163 -11.68 3.93 9.02
CA THR A 163 -10.30 4.11 9.51
C THR A 163 -9.54 5.13 8.68
N LYS A 164 -9.73 5.13 7.35
CA LYS A 164 -9.13 6.13 6.44
C LYS A 164 -9.72 7.54 6.66
N MET A 165 -11.03 7.65 6.80
CA MET A 165 -11.75 8.91 6.98
C MET A 165 -11.44 9.50 8.36
N PHE A 166 -11.45 8.68 9.41
CA PHE A 166 -11.04 9.06 10.76
C PHE A 166 -9.58 9.48 10.77
N ARG A 167 -8.66 8.74 10.14
CA ARG A 167 -7.26 9.16 10.02
C ARG A 167 -7.13 10.51 9.32
N ASN A 168 -7.83 10.72 8.22
CA ASN A 168 -7.83 12.00 7.51
C ASN A 168 -8.43 13.12 8.37
N LYS A 169 -9.56 12.89 9.04
CA LYS A 169 -10.23 13.87 9.90
C LYS A 169 -9.42 14.19 11.15
N TRP A 170 -8.74 13.20 11.71
CA TRP A 170 -7.84 13.36 12.85
C TRP A 170 -6.59 14.15 12.47
N LEU A 171 -5.98 13.86 11.31
CA LEU A 171 -4.87 14.65 10.74
C LEU A 171 -5.29 16.10 10.45
N LEU A 172 -6.55 16.34 10.08
CA LEU A 172 -7.08 17.70 9.86
C LEU A 172 -7.36 18.45 11.17
N LEU A 173 -7.76 17.75 12.23
CA LEU A 173 -8.09 18.34 13.54
C LEU A 173 -6.87 18.56 14.45
N HIS A 174 -5.71 18.00 14.10
CA HIS A 174 -4.45 18.20 14.83
C HIS A 174 -3.37 18.77 13.88
N PRO A 175 -3.57 19.99 13.33
CA PRO A 175 -2.64 20.61 12.38
C PRO A 175 -1.30 21.04 13.02
N GLU A 176 -1.18 20.99 14.35
CA GLU A 176 -0.06 21.57 15.14
C GLU A 176 1.34 21.01 14.84
N GLY A 177 1.49 20.04 13.93
CA GLY A 177 2.79 19.56 13.52
C GLY A 177 3.41 20.27 12.31
N ARG A 178 2.63 20.89 11.41
CA ARG A 178 3.16 21.32 10.09
C ARG A 178 2.33 22.45 9.48
N ASN A 179 2.83 23.68 9.52
CA ASN A 179 2.40 24.83 8.69
C ASN A 179 2.74 24.60 7.21
N LEU A 180 2.11 23.55 6.69
CA LEU A 180 2.30 22.83 5.44
C LEU A 180 1.83 23.45 4.12
N GLU A 181 1.17 24.62 4.17
CA GLU A 181 0.07 24.91 3.23
C GLU A 181 0.50 25.05 1.78
N SER A 182 1.73 25.50 1.54
CA SER A 182 2.34 25.52 0.21
C SER A 182 3.85 25.51 0.30
N LEU A 183 4.49 24.76 -0.60
CA LEU A 183 5.92 24.86 -0.83
C LEU A 183 6.12 25.66 -2.11
N LEU A 184 6.66 26.87 -1.97
CA LEU A 184 6.99 27.77 -3.06
C LEU A 184 8.50 27.86 -3.12
N VAL A 185 9.07 27.49 -4.26
CA VAL A 185 10.52 27.55 -4.50
C VAL A 185 10.79 28.56 -5.60
N GLU A 186 11.66 29.53 -5.28
CA GLU A 186 12.05 30.62 -6.17
C GLU A 186 13.24 30.25 -7.05
N GLN A 187 13.39 30.99 -8.15
CA GLN A 187 14.37 30.75 -9.20
C GLN A 187 15.82 30.71 -8.71
N GLU A 188 16.18 31.57 -7.76
CA GLU A 188 17.57 31.74 -7.31
C GLU A 188 18.13 30.45 -6.68
N GLN A 189 17.32 29.79 -5.85
CA GLN A 189 17.67 28.50 -5.23
C GLN A 189 17.80 27.38 -6.28
N LEU A 190 16.95 27.42 -7.32
CA LEU A 190 16.99 26.45 -8.41
C LEU A 190 18.27 26.58 -9.22
N SER A 191 18.67 27.81 -9.60
CA SER A 191 19.89 28.05 -10.39
C SER A 191 21.17 27.74 -9.63
N ALA A 192 21.27 28.10 -8.36
CA ALA A 192 22.43 27.76 -7.53
C ALA A 192 22.58 26.24 -7.38
N GLY A 193 21.46 25.54 -7.25
CA GLY A 193 21.42 24.08 -7.25
C GLY A 193 21.94 23.44 -8.52
N VAL A 194 21.61 23.98 -9.71
CA VAL A 194 22.05 23.38 -11.00
C VAL A 194 23.57 23.31 -11.09
N ALA A 195 24.28 24.39 -10.76
CA ALA A 195 25.73 24.42 -10.84
C ALA A 195 26.36 23.41 -9.87
N ALA A 196 25.91 23.41 -8.61
CA ALA A 196 26.40 22.50 -7.59
C ALA A 196 26.14 21.03 -7.96
N TRP A 197 24.98 20.74 -8.55
CA TRP A 197 24.64 19.39 -9.01
C TRP A 197 25.44 18.95 -10.23
N ARG A 198 25.67 19.82 -11.22
CA ARG A 198 26.50 19.47 -12.39
C ARG A 198 27.93 19.14 -11.97
N GLU A 199 28.47 19.90 -11.02
CA GLU A 199 29.79 19.64 -10.46
C GLU A 199 29.80 18.33 -9.66
N PHE A 200 28.80 18.11 -8.79
CA PHE A 200 28.67 16.91 -7.97
C PHE A 200 28.52 15.63 -8.82
N THR A 201 27.69 15.64 -9.86
CA THR A 201 27.44 14.45 -10.70
C THR A 201 28.42 14.29 -11.85
N ARG A 202 29.45 15.16 -11.94
CA ARG A 202 30.41 15.19 -13.07
C ARG A 202 29.69 15.19 -14.43
N GLU A 203 28.68 16.06 -14.54
CA GLU A 203 27.81 16.21 -15.71
C GLU A 203 26.92 15.00 -16.06
N LYS A 204 27.02 13.87 -15.34
CA LYS A 204 26.12 12.73 -15.55
C LYS A 204 24.74 13.04 -14.96
N GLU A 205 23.70 12.69 -15.71
CA GLU A 205 22.34 12.81 -15.21
C GLU A 205 22.03 11.64 -14.26
N GLU A 206 21.56 11.96 -13.06
CA GLU A 206 21.17 10.97 -12.06
C GLU A 206 19.67 10.99 -11.79
N TYR A 207 19.10 9.82 -11.60
CA TYR A 207 17.70 9.66 -11.25
C TYR A 207 17.49 9.79 -9.74
N PHE A 208 16.68 10.75 -9.31
CA PHE A 208 16.39 10.97 -7.88
C PHE A 208 15.19 10.18 -7.39
N GLY A 209 14.28 9.87 -8.31
CA GLY A 209 13.02 9.22 -7.98
C GLY A 209 11.87 9.76 -8.79
N GLY A 210 10.70 9.20 -8.56
CA GLY A 210 9.47 9.75 -9.09
C GLY A 210 8.25 9.08 -8.52
N LEU A 211 7.12 9.62 -8.91
CA LEU A 211 5.84 9.20 -8.41
C LEU A 211 4.88 9.06 -9.56
N MET A 212 4.44 7.83 -9.79
CA MET A 212 3.40 7.50 -10.75
C MET A 212 2.22 6.89 -10.02
N THR A 213 1.08 7.59 -10.09
CA THR A 213 -0.16 7.09 -9.50
C THR A 213 -1.36 7.54 -10.33
N GLY A 214 -2.44 6.76 -10.28
CA GLY A 214 -3.76 7.18 -10.75
C GLY A 214 -4.28 8.44 -10.06
N GLY A 215 -3.74 8.75 -8.87
CA GLY A 215 -4.07 9.94 -8.12
C GLY A 215 -3.43 11.24 -8.62
N LEU A 216 -2.50 11.19 -9.57
CA LEU A 216 -1.91 12.36 -10.22
C LEU A 216 -2.53 12.51 -11.61
N LYS A 217 -2.96 13.72 -11.96
CA LYS A 217 -3.61 13.99 -13.25
C LYS A 217 -3.08 15.26 -13.90
N LYS A 218 -2.65 15.21 -15.15
CA LYS A 218 -2.32 16.42 -15.92
C LYS A 218 -3.59 17.23 -16.17
N LYS A 219 -3.54 18.56 -15.96
CA LYS A 219 -4.67 19.46 -16.26
C LYS A 219 -5.15 19.24 -17.70
N GLY A 220 -6.45 19.03 -17.89
CA GLY A 220 -7.07 18.73 -19.19
C GLY A 220 -7.09 17.26 -19.61
N ASN A 221 -6.46 16.34 -18.86
CA ASN A 221 -6.48 14.90 -19.17
C ASN A 221 -6.95 14.08 -17.95
N PHE A 222 -8.23 13.69 -17.94
CA PHE A 222 -8.87 13.02 -16.81
C PHE A 222 -8.81 11.49 -16.84
N GLY A 223 -8.53 10.90 -18.01
CA GLY A 223 -8.72 9.47 -18.30
C GLY A 223 -7.57 8.54 -17.94
N GLY A 224 -6.47 9.04 -17.38
CA GLY A 224 -5.33 8.20 -16.98
C GLY A 224 -4.54 8.83 -15.85
N GLY A 225 -3.79 8.00 -15.12
CA GLY A 225 -2.82 8.49 -14.15
C GLY A 225 -1.68 9.27 -14.81
N TYR A 226 -0.89 9.94 -13.99
CA TYR A 226 0.26 10.72 -14.43
C TYR A 226 1.45 10.38 -13.54
N GLY A 227 2.62 10.31 -14.16
CA GLY A 227 3.91 10.16 -13.49
C GLY A 227 4.66 11.49 -13.50
N VAL A 228 5.23 11.86 -12.37
CA VAL A 228 6.21 12.96 -12.29
C VAL A 228 7.52 12.36 -11.79
N TYR A 229 8.58 12.54 -12.57
CA TYR A 229 9.91 12.02 -12.31
C TYR A 229 10.89 13.17 -12.20
N PHE A 230 11.85 13.04 -11.29
CA PHE A 230 12.87 14.04 -11.02
C PHE A 230 14.24 13.41 -11.26
N THR A 231 15.06 14.14 -12.01
CA THR A 231 16.48 13.84 -12.19
C THR A 231 17.31 15.01 -11.68
N SER A 232 18.63 14.86 -11.67
CA SER A 232 19.54 15.95 -11.32
C SER A 232 19.39 17.18 -12.21
N GLN A 233 18.93 16.98 -13.45
CA GLN A 233 18.89 18.02 -14.48
C GLN A 233 17.48 18.46 -14.88
N ARG A 234 16.44 17.63 -14.70
CA ARG A 234 15.12 17.89 -15.27
C ARG A 234 13.96 17.26 -14.50
N ILE A 235 12.77 17.79 -14.74
CA ILE A 235 11.50 17.23 -14.31
C ILE A 235 10.81 16.65 -15.54
N MET A 236 10.46 15.36 -15.49
CA MET A 236 9.76 14.66 -16.56
C MET A 236 8.33 14.33 -16.16
N GLY A 237 7.39 14.72 -17.00
CA GLY A 237 6.00 14.27 -16.95
C GLY A 237 5.79 13.07 -17.87
N VAL A 238 5.28 11.97 -17.32
CA VAL A 238 5.04 10.73 -18.06
C VAL A 238 3.56 10.38 -18.01
N ARG A 239 2.99 10.09 -19.19
CA ARG A 239 1.59 9.72 -19.28
C ARG A 239 1.43 8.22 -19.04
N THR A 240 0.45 7.80 -18.23
CA THR A 240 0.06 6.38 -18.23
C THR A 240 -0.44 5.98 -19.61
N SER A 241 0.09 4.88 -20.14
CA SER A 241 -0.39 4.31 -21.40
C SER A 241 -1.90 4.07 -21.33
N ARG A 242 -2.66 4.67 -22.27
CA ARG A 242 -4.11 4.44 -22.40
C ARG A 242 -4.43 2.97 -22.65
N TRP A 243 -3.51 2.24 -23.29
CA TRP A 243 -3.64 0.81 -23.55
C TRP A 243 -3.77 -0.02 -22.28
N PHE A 244 -3.16 0.41 -21.17
CA PHE A 244 -3.30 -0.33 -19.92
C PHE A 244 -4.74 -0.34 -19.41
N VAL A 245 -5.45 0.80 -19.50
CA VAL A 245 -6.86 0.89 -19.11
C VAL A 245 -7.72 0.02 -20.04
N VAL A 246 -7.44 0.05 -21.35
CA VAL A 246 -8.14 -0.79 -22.33
C VAL A 246 -7.94 -2.27 -22.03
N ILE A 247 -6.70 -2.72 -21.76
CA ILE A 247 -6.41 -4.11 -21.39
C ILE A 247 -7.15 -4.52 -20.12
N LEU A 248 -7.22 -3.64 -19.12
CA LEU A 248 -7.92 -3.94 -17.88
C LEU A 248 -9.44 -4.07 -18.09
N VAL A 249 -10.03 -3.19 -18.91
CA VAL A 249 -11.44 -3.28 -19.30
C VAL A 249 -11.71 -4.55 -20.11
N LEU A 250 -10.86 -4.89 -21.08
CA LEU A 250 -10.98 -6.12 -21.86
C LEU A 250 -10.85 -7.37 -20.98
N ALA A 251 -9.93 -7.38 -20.01
CA ALA A 251 -9.79 -8.48 -19.05
C ALA A 251 -11.04 -8.63 -18.17
N ALA A 252 -11.64 -7.53 -17.73
CA ALA A 252 -12.89 -7.54 -16.96
C ALA A 252 -14.06 -8.07 -17.80
N LEU A 253 -14.19 -7.64 -19.05
CA LEU A 253 -15.22 -8.12 -19.97
C LEU A 253 -15.04 -9.60 -20.34
N ALA A 254 -13.81 -10.04 -20.58
CA ALA A 254 -13.48 -11.44 -20.82
C ALA A 254 -13.80 -12.31 -19.59
N ALA A 255 -13.56 -11.81 -18.38
CA ALA A 255 -13.94 -12.50 -17.15
C ALA A 255 -15.47 -12.64 -17.03
N ILE A 256 -16.24 -11.60 -17.36
CA ILE A 256 -17.71 -11.68 -17.40
C ILE A 256 -18.16 -12.74 -18.42
N GLY A 257 -17.64 -12.68 -19.65
CA GLY A 257 -18.00 -13.60 -20.73
C GLY A 257 -17.63 -15.06 -20.44
N GLY A 258 -16.47 -15.29 -19.80
CA GLY A 258 -16.04 -16.61 -19.38
C GLY A 258 -16.93 -17.19 -18.27
N VAL A 259 -17.28 -16.38 -17.27
CA VAL A 259 -18.15 -16.82 -16.16
C VAL A 259 -19.58 -17.10 -16.63
N SER A 260 -20.12 -16.29 -17.56
CA SER A 260 -21.45 -16.53 -18.11
C SER A 260 -21.51 -17.76 -19.01
N ALA A 261 -20.50 -18.01 -19.84
CA ALA A 261 -20.42 -19.24 -20.65
C ALA A 261 -20.37 -20.51 -19.79
N ILE A 262 -19.57 -20.50 -18.70
CA ILE A 262 -19.52 -21.61 -17.74
C ILE A 262 -20.86 -21.77 -17.02
N GLY A 263 -21.51 -20.67 -16.62
CA GLY A 263 -22.83 -20.71 -15.98
C GLY A 263 -23.89 -21.38 -16.85
N ILE A 264 -23.91 -21.08 -18.16
CA ILE A 264 -24.81 -21.72 -19.13
C ILE A 264 -24.51 -23.23 -19.24
N LEU A 265 -23.23 -23.60 -19.32
CA LEU A 265 -22.81 -25.01 -19.41
C LEU A 265 -23.18 -25.84 -18.16
N VAL A 266 -23.20 -25.23 -16.98
CA VAL A 266 -23.50 -25.89 -15.70
C VAL A 266 -24.99 -25.77 -15.33
N GLY A 267 -25.82 -25.15 -16.18
CA GLY A 267 -27.26 -25.00 -15.94
C GLY A 267 -27.61 -23.98 -14.84
N VAL A 268 -26.68 -23.10 -14.48
CA VAL A 268 -26.89 -22.07 -13.46
C VAL A 268 -27.54 -20.86 -14.10
N SER A 269 -28.52 -20.24 -13.42
CA SER A 269 -29.20 -19.08 -14.00
C SER A 269 -28.20 -17.94 -14.28
N PRO A 270 -28.34 -17.19 -15.40
CA PRO A 270 -27.41 -16.13 -15.78
C PRO A 270 -27.23 -15.06 -14.70
N ALA A 271 -28.21 -14.88 -13.81
CA ALA A 271 -28.14 -13.95 -12.70
C ALA A 271 -26.99 -14.28 -11.73
N TYR A 272 -26.74 -15.57 -11.46
CA TYR A 272 -25.66 -15.99 -10.55
C TYR A 272 -24.26 -15.74 -11.12
N ALA A 273 -24.10 -15.79 -12.44
CA ALA A 273 -22.84 -15.48 -13.11
C ALA A 273 -22.39 -14.04 -12.82
N TYR A 274 -23.31 -13.08 -12.76
CA TYR A 274 -22.99 -11.68 -12.44
C TYR A 274 -22.53 -11.50 -10.99
N PHE A 275 -23.13 -12.23 -10.03
CA PHE A 275 -22.72 -12.18 -8.63
C PHE A 275 -21.30 -12.73 -8.41
N ILE A 276 -20.87 -13.71 -9.21
CA ILE A 276 -19.50 -14.24 -9.17
C ILE A 276 -18.52 -13.35 -9.95
N ALA A 277 -18.94 -12.81 -11.09
CA ALA A 277 -18.08 -11.97 -11.92
C ALA A 277 -17.75 -10.63 -11.26
N LEU A 278 -18.70 -10.00 -10.54
CA LEU A 278 -18.50 -8.69 -9.91
C LEU A 278 -17.31 -8.63 -8.93
N PRO A 279 -17.16 -9.53 -7.94
CA PRO A 279 -15.99 -9.52 -7.06
C PRO A 279 -14.68 -9.80 -7.82
N ILE A 280 -14.70 -10.66 -8.84
CA ILE A 280 -13.52 -10.94 -9.67
C ILE A 280 -13.08 -9.67 -10.42
N ILE A 281 -14.02 -8.93 -11.01
CA ILE A 281 -13.75 -7.65 -11.68
C ILE A 281 -13.16 -6.64 -10.68
N LEU A 282 -13.74 -6.53 -9.48
CA LEU A 282 -13.22 -5.65 -8.44
C LEU A 282 -11.78 -6.02 -8.04
N VAL A 283 -11.48 -7.31 -7.93
CA VAL A 283 -10.12 -7.80 -7.65
C VAL A 283 -9.18 -7.48 -8.80
N ILE A 284 -9.58 -7.65 -10.07
CA ILE A 284 -8.77 -7.31 -11.24
C ILE A 284 -8.50 -5.80 -11.30
N ILE A 285 -9.51 -4.96 -11.03
CA ILE A 285 -9.36 -3.50 -10.96
C ILE A 285 -8.41 -3.11 -9.82
N ALA A 286 -8.63 -3.64 -8.62
CA ALA A 286 -7.79 -3.35 -7.46
C ALA A 286 -6.34 -3.82 -7.68
N TRP A 287 -6.14 -4.99 -8.27
CA TRP A 287 -4.82 -5.52 -8.61
C TRP A 287 -4.15 -4.71 -9.71
N GLY A 288 -4.89 -4.35 -10.76
CA GLY A 288 -4.39 -3.50 -11.83
C GLY A 288 -4.00 -2.11 -11.34
N GLN A 289 -4.80 -1.48 -10.47
CA GLN A 289 -4.45 -0.22 -9.80
C GLN A 289 -3.22 -0.36 -8.90
N ARG A 290 -3.07 -1.49 -8.20
CA ARG A 290 -1.90 -1.76 -7.38
C ARG A 290 -0.64 -1.99 -8.21
N ARG A 291 -0.78 -2.56 -9.40
CA ARG A 291 0.33 -2.75 -10.36
C ARG A 291 0.66 -1.46 -11.12
N LEU A 292 -0.32 -0.58 -11.30
CA LEU A 292 -0.17 0.80 -11.79
C LEU A 292 0.53 1.73 -10.79
N ARG A 293 0.64 1.34 -9.52
CA ARG A 293 1.73 1.83 -8.67
C ARG A 293 3.00 1.15 -9.19
N PHE A 294 3.41 1.55 -10.38
CA PHE A 294 4.64 1.12 -10.99
C PHE A 294 5.73 1.34 -9.95
N GLY A 295 6.52 0.30 -9.71
CA GLY A 295 7.80 0.46 -9.03
C GLY A 295 8.60 1.54 -9.74
N ASP A 296 9.50 2.18 -9.00
CA ASP A 296 10.37 3.22 -9.53
C ASP A 296 10.92 2.78 -10.91
N PRO A 297 10.74 3.58 -11.99
CA PRO A 297 11.22 3.24 -13.33
C PRO A 297 12.68 2.83 -13.27
N VAL A 298 12.98 1.74 -13.98
CA VAL A 298 14.26 1.02 -13.84
C VAL A 298 15.36 1.66 -14.73
N SER A 299 15.02 2.61 -15.62
CA SER A 299 16.02 3.34 -16.42
C SER A 299 15.53 4.69 -16.97
N ILE A 300 16.46 5.62 -17.21
CA ILE A 300 16.22 6.92 -17.84
C ILE A 300 15.71 6.75 -19.28
N ASP A 301 16.25 5.79 -20.03
CA ASP A 301 15.84 5.51 -21.42
C ASP A 301 14.35 5.14 -21.54
N GLU A 302 13.82 4.39 -20.57
CA GLU A 302 12.39 4.04 -20.55
C GLU A 302 11.51 5.27 -20.26
N LEU A 303 11.99 6.20 -19.43
CA LEU A 303 11.31 7.47 -19.17
C LEU A 303 11.27 8.34 -20.42
N GLU A 304 12.38 8.42 -21.17
CA GLU A 304 12.44 9.17 -22.41
C GLU A 304 11.44 8.65 -23.46
N ARG A 305 11.27 7.33 -23.58
CA ARG A 305 10.28 6.73 -24.48
C ARG A 305 8.83 7.06 -24.12
N LYS A 306 8.52 7.26 -22.83
CA LYS A 306 7.15 7.53 -22.33
C LYS A 306 6.90 8.99 -21.98
N ARG A 307 7.87 9.85 -22.28
CA ARG A 307 7.87 11.28 -21.95
C ARG A 307 6.75 12.01 -22.66
N ASP A 308 5.89 12.67 -21.89
CA ASP A 308 4.86 13.59 -22.40
C ASP A 308 5.30 15.04 -22.24
N PHE A 309 6.12 15.33 -21.24
CA PHE A 309 6.59 16.68 -20.97
C PHE A 309 7.94 16.66 -20.26
N GLU A 310 8.76 17.67 -20.50
CA GLU A 310 10.09 17.84 -19.91
C GLU A 310 10.35 19.32 -19.68
N ILE A 311 10.80 19.68 -18.48
CA ILE A 311 11.41 20.99 -18.22
C ILE A 311 12.77 20.74 -17.57
N ARG A 312 13.82 21.35 -18.13
CA ARG A 312 15.14 21.37 -17.51
C ARG A 312 15.15 22.29 -16.31
N ARG A 313 15.93 21.93 -15.30
CA ARG A 313 16.03 22.65 -14.04
C ARG A 313 16.43 24.12 -14.24
N GLU A 314 17.34 24.39 -15.18
CA GLU A 314 17.74 25.74 -15.58
C GLU A 314 16.61 26.59 -16.19
N ASP A 315 15.59 25.94 -16.76
CA ASP A 315 14.45 26.58 -17.40
C ASP A 315 13.28 26.79 -16.44
N ILE A 316 13.37 26.35 -15.19
CA ILE A 316 12.30 26.52 -14.20
C ILE A 316 12.42 27.90 -13.55
N SER A 317 11.34 28.68 -13.60
CA SER A 317 11.24 29.95 -12.87
C SER A 317 10.66 29.75 -11.47
N GLN A 318 9.65 28.90 -11.35
CA GLN A 318 8.97 28.69 -10.07
C GLN A 318 8.35 27.30 -9.99
N ILE A 319 8.44 26.68 -8.80
CA ILE A 319 7.70 25.46 -8.46
C ILE A 319 6.73 25.81 -7.34
N ASP A 320 5.45 25.56 -7.57
CA ASP A 320 4.36 25.79 -6.61
C ASP A 320 3.67 24.45 -6.33
N LEU A 321 3.76 24.00 -5.08
CA LEU A 321 3.18 22.75 -4.62
C LEU A 321 2.18 23.03 -3.51
N LYS A 322 0.91 22.73 -3.77
CA LYS A 322 -0.21 22.98 -2.86
C LYS A 322 -0.86 21.69 -2.36
N THR A 323 -1.10 21.65 -1.05
CA THR A 323 -1.72 20.51 -0.36
C THR A 323 -3.16 20.28 -0.83
N PRO A 324 -3.59 19.03 -1.08
CA PRO A 324 -4.99 18.73 -1.32
C PRO A 324 -5.82 18.95 -0.05
N GLY A 325 -6.85 19.78 -0.15
CA GLY A 325 -7.84 19.97 0.91
C GLY A 325 -9.01 18.99 0.80
N THR A 326 -9.94 19.09 1.76
CA THR A 326 -11.20 18.32 1.78
C THR A 326 -12.10 18.61 0.58
N ILE A 327 -12.08 19.84 0.09
CA ILE A 327 -12.92 20.30 -1.03
C ILE A 327 -12.07 20.60 -2.27
N ARG A 328 -10.88 21.18 -2.09
CA ARG A 328 -10.01 21.63 -3.18
C ARG A 328 -8.94 20.58 -3.47
N ARG A 329 -8.78 20.22 -4.75
CA ARG A 329 -7.68 19.35 -5.19
C ARG A 329 -6.36 20.09 -5.04
N GLY A 330 -5.33 19.36 -4.62
CA GLY A 330 -3.96 19.86 -4.58
C GLY A 330 -3.40 19.99 -5.98
N HIS A 331 -2.26 20.66 -6.13
CA HIS A 331 -1.59 20.74 -7.41
C HIS A 331 -0.09 20.96 -7.26
N LEU A 332 0.65 20.49 -8.26
CA LEU A 332 2.02 20.87 -8.57
C LEU A 332 1.98 21.70 -9.85
N ILE A 333 2.41 22.95 -9.77
CA ILE A 333 2.59 23.83 -10.93
C ILE A 333 4.09 24.07 -11.07
N VAL A 334 4.65 23.63 -12.20
CA VAL A 334 6.03 23.98 -12.60
C VAL A 334 5.91 25.04 -13.68
N ARG A 335 6.34 26.26 -13.37
CA ARG A 335 6.37 27.38 -14.32
C ARG A 335 7.76 27.44 -14.95
N PRO A 336 7.87 27.26 -16.28
CA PRO A 336 9.14 27.51 -16.96
C PRO A 336 9.36 29.03 -17.14
N LYS A 337 10.59 29.43 -17.46
CA LYS A 337 10.95 30.80 -17.88
C LYS A 337 10.27 31.17 -19.20
N ALA A 338 10.19 30.22 -20.12
CA ALA A 338 9.51 30.36 -21.40
C ALA A 338 8.60 29.15 -21.67
N GLY A 339 7.42 29.39 -22.21
CA GLY A 339 6.49 28.33 -22.63
C GLY A 339 5.33 28.05 -21.64
N ARG A 340 4.72 26.88 -21.79
CA ARG A 340 3.50 26.50 -21.04
C ARG A 340 3.86 25.89 -19.69
N SER A 341 3.15 26.29 -18.63
CA SER A 341 3.32 25.71 -17.29
C SER A 341 2.77 24.28 -17.22
N LEU A 342 3.50 23.40 -16.53
CA LEU A 342 3.03 22.06 -16.22
C LEU A 342 2.16 22.13 -14.96
N THR A 343 0.86 21.88 -15.11
CA THR A 343 -0.04 21.75 -13.97
C THR A 343 -0.44 20.29 -13.79
N VAL A 344 0.04 19.68 -12.71
CA VAL A 344 -0.35 18.33 -12.27
C VAL A 344 -1.28 18.46 -11.06
N MET A 345 -2.52 18.00 -11.21
CA MET A 345 -3.49 17.94 -10.11
C MET A 345 -3.21 16.71 -9.25
N ILE A 346 -3.24 16.93 -7.93
CA ILE A 346 -3.08 15.90 -6.91
C ILE A 346 -4.47 15.60 -6.35
N THR A 347 -4.95 14.39 -6.57
CA THR A 347 -6.20 13.91 -5.96
C THR A 347 -6.01 13.62 -4.47
N GLN A 348 -7.10 13.35 -3.75
CA GLN A 348 -7.10 13.10 -2.30
C GLN A 348 -6.53 11.73 -1.89
N GLU A 349 -5.65 11.15 -2.70
CA GLU A 349 -4.96 9.91 -2.33
C GLU A 349 -3.91 10.21 -1.25
N ALA A 350 -4.08 9.60 -0.08
CA ALA A 350 -3.22 9.83 1.08
C ALA A 350 -1.76 9.46 0.80
N GLY A 351 -0.82 10.35 1.16
CA GLY A 351 0.63 10.13 1.03
C GLY A 351 1.22 10.54 -0.33
N VAL A 352 0.40 10.81 -1.35
CA VAL A 352 0.87 11.25 -2.68
C VAL A 352 1.50 12.63 -2.60
N PHE A 353 0.84 13.55 -1.88
CA PHE A 353 1.34 14.90 -1.69
C PHE A 353 2.69 14.91 -0.95
N GLU A 354 2.80 14.14 0.12
CA GLU A 354 3.99 14.06 0.98
C GLU A 354 5.18 13.47 0.24
N ARG A 355 4.96 12.45 -0.59
CA ARG A 355 5.99 11.88 -1.47
C ARG A 355 6.41 12.87 -2.55
N LEU A 356 5.45 13.51 -3.22
CA LEU A 356 5.74 14.49 -4.25
C LEU A 356 6.50 15.69 -3.67
N ARG A 357 6.13 16.12 -2.46
CA ARG A 357 6.84 17.14 -1.72
C ARG A 357 8.26 16.72 -1.40
N GLY A 358 8.46 15.48 -0.94
CA GLY A 358 9.79 14.92 -0.73
C GLY A 358 10.67 15.00 -1.97
N LEU A 359 10.12 14.59 -3.12
CA LEU A 359 10.80 14.67 -4.42
C LEU A 359 11.10 16.11 -4.84
N VAL A 360 10.16 17.04 -4.67
CA VAL A 360 10.37 18.46 -4.97
C VAL A 360 11.44 19.05 -4.03
N SER A 361 11.39 18.74 -2.74
CA SER A 361 12.40 19.19 -1.78
C SER A 361 13.79 18.61 -2.10
N GLY A 362 13.88 17.34 -2.47
CA GLY A 362 15.12 16.70 -2.92
C GLY A 362 15.65 17.32 -4.22
N PHE A 363 14.76 17.61 -5.17
CA PHE A 363 15.12 18.30 -6.41
C PHE A 363 15.59 19.73 -6.16
N CYS A 364 15.03 20.44 -5.18
CA CYS A 364 15.43 21.81 -4.86
C CYS A 364 16.66 21.87 -3.94
N PHE A 365 17.10 20.75 -3.38
CA PHE A 365 18.28 20.68 -2.54
C PHE A 365 19.53 21.16 -3.32
N VAL A 366 20.36 21.95 -2.66
CA VAL A 366 21.64 22.42 -3.17
C VAL A 366 22.73 21.76 -2.31
N PRO A 367 23.55 20.86 -2.87
CA PRO A 367 24.63 20.26 -2.11
C PRO A 367 25.60 21.37 -1.63
N PRO A 368 25.97 21.39 -0.34
CA PRO A 368 26.88 22.41 0.18
C PRO A 368 28.23 22.37 -0.54
N PRO A 369 28.90 23.52 -0.77
CA PRO A 369 30.20 23.59 -1.45
C PRO A 369 31.30 22.74 -0.79
N ALA A 370 31.16 22.45 0.52
CA ALA A 370 32.07 21.61 1.26
C ALA A 370 32.09 20.15 0.75
N TRP A 371 30.97 19.65 0.20
CA TRP A 371 30.86 18.29 -0.36
C TRP A 371 31.59 18.17 -1.71
N ILE A 372 31.69 19.28 -2.43
CA ILE A 372 32.32 19.35 -3.75
C ILE A 372 33.85 19.33 -3.63
N LYS A 373 34.40 19.91 -2.56
CA LYS A 373 35.86 20.09 -2.39
C LYS A 373 36.59 18.93 -1.73
N GLY A 374 35.99 17.75 -1.62
CA GLY A 374 36.63 16.56 -1.04
C GLY A 374 37.15 16.78 0.38
N ARG A 375 36.58 17.74 1.14
CA ARG A 375 36.99 17.90 2.54
C ARG A 375 36.51 16.68 3.32
N PRO A 376 37.37 16.08 4.15
CA PRO A 376 36.96 15.01 5.03
C PRO A 376 35.77 15.51 5.87
N LEU A 377 34.68 14.74 5.84
CA LEU A 377 33.65 14.81 6.86
C LEU A 377 34.34 14.46 8.17
N THR A 378 34.85 15.48 8.87
CA THR A 378 35.22 15.30 10.26
C THR A 378 33.93 14.99 10.98
N THR A 379 33.75 13.71 11.33
CA THR A 379 32.65 13.22 12.17
C THR A 379 32.83 13.68 13.61
N ASN A 380 33.12 14.97 13.80
CA ASN A 380 32.94 15.62 15.08
C ASN A 380 31.47 16.03 15.17
N PHE A 381 30.59 15.02 15.26
CA PHE A 381 29.37 15.25 16.01
C PHE A 381 29.80 15.66 17.42
N PRO A 382 29.31 16.77 17.98
CA PRO A 382 29.47 17.02 19.40
C PRO A 382 28.91 15.78 20.09
N LYS A 383 29.78 15.04 20.78
CA LYS A 383 29.37 14.01 21.72
C LYS A 383 28.31 14.67 22.61
N LEU A 384 27.07 14.18 22.58
CA LEU A 384 26.15 14.51 23.65
C LEU A 384 26.79 13.90 24.91
N ASP A 385 27.37 14.75 25.75
CA ASP A 385 27.84 14.39 27.08
C ASP A 385 26.64 14.00 27.94
N TYR A 386 26.24 12.73 27.82
CA TYR A 386 25.57 12.04 28.90
C TYR A 386 26.65 11.45 29.80
N THR A 387 27.19 12.26 30.72
CA THR A 387 27.95 11.74 31.86
C THR A 387 27.00 10.95 32.75
N TYR A 388 26.92 9.64 32.50
CA TYR A 388 26.52 8.65 33.49
C TYR A 388 27.81 8.07 34.08
N ALA A 389 28.09 8.42 35.32
CA ALA A 389 29.24 7.94 36.06
C ALA A 389 29.05 6.46 36.41
N GLY A 390 29.66 5.58 35.62
CA GLY A 390 29.70 4.14 35.84
C GLY A 390 31.12 3.63 35.66
N LYS A 391 31.79 3.44 36.79
CA LYS A 391 33.17 2.99 37.00
C LYS A 391 33.40 1.61 36.37
N VAL A 392 34.30 1.49 35.39
CA VAL A 392 34.91 0.22 34.99
C VAL A 392 36.39 0.47 34.71
N ASP A 393 37.22 0.02 35.63
CA ASP A 393 38.67 0.01 35.52
C ASP A 393 39.14 -1.17 34.65
N ASN A 394 40.27 -0.95 33.96
CA ASN A 394 41.20 -1.96 33.45
C ASN A 394 40.85 -2.71 32.16
N ALA A 395 41.29 -2.18 31.01
CA ALA A 395 42.02 -2.93 29.98
C ALA A 395 42.57 -1.95 28.94
N GLN A 396 43.80 -1.46 29.17
CA GLN A 396 44.53 -0.63 28.23
C GLN A 396 45.90 -1.24 28.01
N THR A 397 45.97 -2.19 27.08
CA THR A 397 47.21 -2.59 26.40
C THR A 397 46.83 -3.31 25.11
N GLU A 398 47.47 -2.90 24.01
CA GLU A 398 47.41 -3.50 22.67
C GLU A 398 46.13 -3.30 21.83
N SER A 399 46.00 -2.13 21.20
CA SER A 399 45.52 -2.08 19.80
C SER A 399 45.93 -0.78 19.08
N ASP A 400 47.21 -0.38 19.17
CA ASP A 400 47.81 0.69 18.36
C ASP A 400 48.14 0.23 16.92
N LYS A 401 47.31 -0.63 16.32
CA LYS A 401 47.50 -1.15 14.94
C LYS A 401 46.23 -1.20 14.09
N ALA A 402 45.26 -0.33 14.36
CA ALA A 402 44.08 -0.15 13.49
C ALA A 402 43.87 1.30 13.04
N GLN A 403 44.92 2.13 13.01
CA GLN A 403 44.98 3.30 12.15
C GLN A 403 45.33 2.86 10.72
N GLY A 404 44.40 2.10 10.13
CA GLY A 404 44.26 2.05 8.68
C GLY A 404 43.79 3.43 8.25
N VAL A 405 44.72 4.24 7.77
CA VAL A 405 44.48 5.45 6.99
C VAL A 405 43.43 5.10 5.93
N LEU A 406 42.19 5.55 6.14
CA LEU A 406 41.17 5.54 5.10
C LEU A 406 41.60 6.59 4.08
N ASP A 407 42.08 6.08 2.95
CA ASP A 407 42.55 6.82 1.79
C ASP A 407 41.55 7.92 1.37
N GLU A 408 42.06 9.15 1.26
CA GLU A 408 41.33 10.41 1.04
C GLU A 408 40.83 10.59 -0.40
N ARG A 409 40.63 9.49 -1.15
CA ARG A 409 40.26 9.55 -2.57
C ARG A 409 38.97 8.81 -2.81
N HIS A 410 37.90 9.59 -2.98
CA HIS A 410 36.53 9.24 -3.39
C HIS A 410 35.54 9.16 -2.23
N VAL A 411 34.85 10.28 -1.97
CA VAL A 411 33.42 10.21 -1.68
C VAL A 411 32.78 9.65 -2.95
N GLU A 412 32.58 8.33 -3.00
CA GLU A 412 31.85 7.72 -4.09
C GLU A 412 30.38 8.12 -3.95
N GLN A 413 29.65 8.21 -5.08
CA GLN A 413 28.18 8.38 -5.16
C GLN A 413 27.37 7.42 -4.24
N ARG A 414 28.05 6.43 -3.66
CA ARG A 414 27.53 5.41 -2.75
C ARG A 414 27.40 5.87 -1.30
N ASP A 415 27.88 7.04 -0.88
CA ASP A 415 27.85 7.44 0.54
C ASP A 415 26.55 8.11 1.00
N PHE A 416 25.54 8.16 0.14
CA PHE A 416 24.25 8.74 0.47
C PHE A 416 23.12 7.77 0.10
N GLU A 417 22.06 7.83 0.89
CA GLU A 417 20.83 7.09 0.68
C GLU A 417 19.66 8.07 0.64
N TRP A 418 18.66 7.80 -0.20
CA TRP A 418 17.42 8.55 -0.14
C TRP A 418 16.56 7.97 0.96
N CYS A 419 16.08 8.80 1.89
CA CYS A 419 15.13 8.34 2.89
C CYS A 419 13.88 7.77 2.19
N PRO A 420 13.51 6.50 2.41
CA PRO A 420 12.40 5.85 1.70
C PRO A 420 11.04 6.44 2.07
N HIS A 421 10.99 7.24 3.14
CA HIS A 421 9.75 7.83 3.64
C HIS A 421 9.47 9.23 3.12
N CYS A 422 10.50 10.06 2.95
CA CYS A 422 10.35 11.46 2.56
C CYS A 422 11.23 11.88 1.40
N ALA A 423 11.97 10.96 0.78
CA ALA A 423 12.89 11.23 -0.33
C ALA A 423 13.86 12.39 -0.02
N THR A 424 14.30 12.51 1.23
CA THR A 424 15.39 13.42 1.59
C THR A 424 16.69 12.65 1.52
N MET A 425 17.67 13.21 0.82
CA MET A 425 19.01 12.63 0.78
C MET A 425 19.63 12.72 2.18
N VAL A 426 20.11 11.58 2.67
CA VAL A 426 20.77 11.43 3.97
C VAL A 426 22.07 10.67 3.77
N SER A 427 23.05 10.83 4.67
CA SER A 427 24.27 10.03 4.55
C SER A 427 23.94 8.55 4.76
N ARG A 428 24.62 7.68 4.01
CA ARG A 428 24.52 6.23 4.16
C ARG A 428 24.87 5.84 5.59
N GLY A 429 24.07 4.98 6.20
CA GLY A 429 24.16 4.66 7.63
C GLY A 429 23.43 5.62 8.58
N THR A 430 22.77 6.67 8.07
CA THR A 430 21.84 7.48 8.88
C THR A 430 20.67 6.62 9.32
N LEU A 431 20.62 6.21 10.59
CA LEU A 431 19.53 5.36 11.09
C LEU A 431 18.17 6.07 11.02
N VAL A 432 18.11 7.37 11.33
CA VAL A 432 16.88 8.17 11.40
C VAL A 432 17.01 9.41 10.52
N CYS A 433 16.09 9.58 9.58
CA CYS A 433 16.10 10.72 8.68
C CYS A 433 15.86 12.03 9.45
N PRO A 434 16.76 13.04 9.35
CA PRO A 434 16.62 14.30 10.09
C PRO A 434 15.40 15.12 9.65
N ASN A 435 14.91 14.93 8.41
CA ASN A 435 13.75 15.67 7.92
C ASN A 435 12.40 15.06 8.33
N CYS A 436 12.29 13.72 8.41
CA CYS A 436 11.01 13.08 8.71
C CYS A 436 10.96 12.28 10.01
N GLY A 437 12.10 12.13 10.71
CA GLY A 437 12.21 11.38 11.96
C GLY A 437 11.99 9.87 11.83
N LYS A 438 11.90 9.33 10.61
CA LYS A 438 11.69 7.89 10.37
C LYS A 438 13.00 7.19 10.04
N THR A 439 13.05 5.89 10.33
CA THR A 439 14.23 5.09 10.04
C THR A 439 14.49 5.00 8.54
N VAL A 440 15.75 5.16 8.12
CA VAL A 440 16.11 5.15 6.69
C VAL A 440 16.37 3.72 6.23
N SER A 441 17.02 2.92 7.08
CA SER A 441 17.23 1.50 6.91
C SER A 441 16.02 0.71 7.41
N ASN A 442 15.54 -0.21 6.58
CA ASN A 442 14.44 -1.13 6.88
C ASN A 442 14.96 -2.56 7.06
#